data_AF-A0A9P1AWL4-F1
#
_entry.id   AF-A0A9P1AWL4-F1
#
_cell.length_a   1.000
_cell.length_b   1.000
_cell.length_c   1.000
_cell.angle_alpha   90.00
_cell.angle_beta   90.00
_cell.angle_gamma   90.00
#
_symmetry.space_group_name_H-M   'P 1'
#
loop_
_entity.id
_entity.type
_entity.pdbx_description
1 polymer ?
#
loop_
_entity_poly.entity_id
_entity_poly.type
_entity_poly.pdbx_seq_one_letter_code
_entity_poly.pdbx_strand_id
1 'polypeptide(L)'
;MLQYQAPSETLVLRKRVISVMKWFILILFLHALAVADQISEQLCASPNAQQSCGQCIKAHADCAWCIDPHSTLIDRCQLRTKFTNETCTPHLIYSPQIAQTKVQQNLPLETKQHDGKTFVRLQPQAVSVRLMPGHSSTVSFKYLHQTDPKRRPAEPEVMEIQTSDVRELPLALKFFLDCDGELKETKSCAVKNNQIIEFKIEIFVNSCSKTGDITLSVGVLGQRTIAGLYVTTICGCECEKHPEINSRLCHQNGHLVCGQCVCDQNRGGNKCECPLALHGVTSALALEDKCRFNSTQPVCGNVGKCKCGQCECSKPTTTGKYCQCDNDSCPVSPNGKICSGNGVCDCGICK
;
A
#
# COMPACT_ATOMS: atom_id res chain seq x y z
N MET A 1 34.38 -15.18 -59.46
CA MET A 1 33.03 -14.64 -59.19
C MET A 1 32.55 -15.25 -57.89
N LEU A 2 32.18 -14.42 -56.91
CA LEU A 2 31.64 -14.84 -55.63
C LEU A 2 30.31 -15.59 -55.83
N GLN A 3 30.25 -16.87 -55.45
CA GLN A 3 28.98 -17.61 -55.39
C GLN A 3 28.22 -17.20 -54.13
N TYR A 4 27.13 -16.46 -54.33
CA TYR A 4 26.16 -16.12 -53.31
C TYR A 4 25.29 -17.35 -53.04
N GLN A 5 25.49 -18.03 -51.91
CA GLN A 5 24.64 -19.15 -51.50
C GLN A 5 23.41 -18.61 -50.76
N ALA A 6 22.23 -18.78 -51.37
CA ALA A 6 20.96 -18.41 -50.76
C ALA A 6 20.67 -19.29 -49.53
N PRO A 7 20.14 -18.73 -48.41
CA PRO A 7 19.84 -19.50 -47.21
C PRO A 7 18.68 -20.49 -47.46
N SER A 8 18.77 -21.67 -46.86
CA SER A 8 17.75 -22.73 -46.95
C SER A 8 16.39 -22.28 -46.43
N GLU A 9 15.31 -22.62 -47.16
CA GLU A 9 13.92 -22.25 -46.83
C GLU A 9 13.49 -22.65 -45.41
N THR A 10 14.06 -23.74 -44.88
CA THR A 10 13.82 -24.24 -43.52
C THR A 10 14.33 -23.29 -42.41
N LEU A 11 15.43 -22.57 -42.67
CA LEU A 11 15.98 -21.58 -41.72
C LEU A 11 15.12 -20.31 -41.68
N VAL A 12 14.53 -19.92 -42.82
CA VAL A 12 13.65 -18.75 -42.94
C VAL A 12 12.30 -19.01 -42.24
N LEU A 13 11.72 -20.20 -42.41
CA LEU A 13 10.50 -20.59 -41.70
C LEU A 13 10.70 -20.61 -40.17
N ARG A 14 11.80 -21.19 -39.69
CA ARG A 14 12.09 -21.27 -38.24
C ARG A 14 12.28 -19.89 -37.61
N LYS A 15 12.93 -18.95 -38.32
CA LYS A 15 13.05 -17.54 -37.89
C LYS A 15 11.70 -16.82 -37.87
N ARG A 16 10.83 -17.04 -38.86
CA ARG A 16 9.47 -16.48 -38.89
C ARG A 16 8.59 -17.00 -37.75
N VAL A 17 8.62 -18.31 -37.47
CA VAL A 17 7.85 -18.91 -36.35
C VAL A 17 8.32 -18.37 -35.00
N ILE A 18 9.64 -18.28 -34.76
CA ILE A 18 10.19 -17.70 -33.52
C ILE A 18 9.82 -16.22 -33.39
N SER A 19 9.81 -15.46 -34.49
CA SER A 19 9.37 -14.06 -34.49
C SER A 19 7.89 -13.93 -34.12
N VAL A 20 7.00 -14.70 -34.76
CA VAL A 20 5.56 -14.67 -34.44
C VAL A 20 5.31 -15.08 -32.99
N MET A 21 6.00 -16.10 -32.50
CA MET A 21 5.87 -16.56 -31.10
C MET A 21 6.37 -15.50 -30.10
N LYS A 22 7.45 -14.78 -30.40
CA LYS A 22 7.91 -13.64 -29.59
C LYS A 22 6.90 -12.50 -29.55
N TRP A 23 6.28 -12.17 -30.68
CA TRP A 23 5.23 -11.14 -30.74
C TRP A 23 3.97 -11.58 -29.99
N PHE A 24 3.58 -12.85 -30.07
CA PHE A 24 2.45 -13.39 -29.32
C PHE A 24 2.70 -13.36 -27.80
N ILE A 25 3.91 -13.73 -27.37
CA ILE A 25 4.32 -13.63 -25.95
C ILE A 25 4.34 -12.17 -25.50
N LEU A 26 4.83 -11.25 -26.33
CA LEU A 26 4.84 -9.81 -26.02
C LEU A 26 3.41 -9.25 -25.89
N ILE A 27 2.50 -9.64 -26.79
CA ILE A 27 1.09 -9.23 -26.75
C ILE A 27 0.39 -9.79 -25.50
N LEU A 28 0.62 -11.07 -25.17
CA LEU A 28 0.08 -11.69 -23.95
C LEU A 28 0.62 -11.01 -22.68
N PHE A 29 1.90 -10.67 -22.65
CA PHE A 29 2.52 -9.96 -21.53
C PHE A 29 1.96 -8.53 -21.38
N LEU A 30 1.79 -7.81 -22.49
CA LEU A 30 1.16 -6.48 -22.50
C LEU A 30 -0.30 -6.53 -22.03
N HIS A 31 -1.07 -7.55 -22.43
CA HIS A 31 -2.43 -7.76 -21.92
C HIS A 31 -2.43 -8.07 -20.42
N ALA A 32 -1.53 -8.92 -19.95
CA ALA A 32 -1.44 -9.24 -18.52
C ALA A 32 -1.11 -8.01 -17.66
N LEU A 33 -0.21 -7.13 -18.12
CA LEU A 33 0.09 -5.86 -17.46
C LEU A 33 -1.11 -4.92 -17.42
N ALA A 34 -1.84 -4.78 -18.53
CA ALA A 34 -3.03 -3.93 -18.58
C ALA A 34 -4.14 -4.42 -17.65
N VAL A 35 -4.33 -5.74 -17.52
CA VAL A 35 -5.32 -6.32 -16.61
C VAL A 35 -4.91 -6.12 -15.14
N ALA A 36 -3.62 -6.24 -14.80
CA ALA A 36 -3.14 -6.01 -13.44
C ALA A 36 -3.38 -4.56 -12.96
N ASP A 37 -3.19 -3.58 -13.85
CA ASP A 37 -3.40 -2.16 -13.55
C ASP A 37 -4.89 -1.82 -13.34
N GLN A 38 -5.79 -2.50 -14.06
CA GLN A 38 -7.23 -2.35 -13.84
C GLN A 38 -7.70 -2.93 -12.49
N ILE A 39 -7.06 -4.00 -12.00
CA ILE A 39 -7.41 -4.62 -10.72
C ILE A 39 -7.02 -3.70 -9.55
N SER A 40 -5.82 -3.13 -9.58
CA SER A 40 -5.34 -2.23 -8.51
C SER A 40 -6.22 -0.97 -8.40
N GLU A 41 -6.63 -0.41 -9.54
CA GLU A 41 -7.53 0.75 -9.58
C GLU A 41 -8.89 0.45 -8.94
N GLN A 42 -9.50 -0.70 -9.27
CA GLN A 42 -10.78 -1.14 -8.71
C GLN A 42 -10.70 -1.39 -7.20
N LEU A 43 -9.57 -1.91 -6.70
CA LEU A 43 -9.36 -2.11 -5.28
C LEU A 43 -9.29 -0.79 -4.52
N CYS A 44 -8.54 0.20 -5.02
CA CYS A 44 -8.47 1.53 -4.41
C CYS A 44 -9.81 2.27 -4.46
N ALA A 45 -10.58 2.10 -5.53
CA ALA A 45 -11.91 2.71 -5.69
C ALA A 45 -13.03 1.98 -4.91
N SER A 46 -12.73 0.84 -4.27
CA SER A 46 -13.75 0.05 -3.57
C SER A 46 -14.39 0.83 -2.42
N PRO A 47 -15.68 0.61 -2.12
CA PRO A 47 -16.36 1.29 -1.00
C PRO A 47 -15.66 1.08 0.34
N ASN A 48 -15.04 -0.09 0.56
CA ASN A 48 -14.26 -0.36 1.77
C ASN A 48 -13.00 0.52 1.83
N ALA A 49 -12.25 0.64 0.73
CA ALA A 49 -11.04 1.46 0.67
C ALA A 49 -11.31 2.95 0.91
N GLN A 50 -12.48 3.46 0.50
CA GLN A 50 -12.87 4.87 0.71
C GLN A 50 -13.27 5.21 2.16
N GLN A 51 -13.52 4.22 3.02
CA GLN A 51 -14.00 4.48 4.39
C GLN A 51 -12.98 5.20 5.27
N SER A 52 -11.69 4.93 5.07
CA SER A 52 -10.61 5.52 5.86
C SER A 52 -9.26 5.34 5.18
N CYS A 53 -8.29 6.14 5.61
CA CYS A 53 -6.91 6.03 5.18
C CYS A 53 -6.34 4.62 5.44
N GLY A 54 -6.67 4.03 6.59
CA GLY A 54 -6.26 2.69 6.98
C GLY A 54 -6.86 1.56 6.15
N GLN A 55 -8.10 1.72 5.67
CA GLN A 55 -8.69 0.76 4.72
C GLN A 55 -8.10 0.92 3.31
N CYS A 56 -7.82 2.16 2.90
CA CYS A 56 -7.21 2.46 1.60
C CYS A 56 -5.88 1.74 1.39
N ILE A 57 -4.94 1.90 2.33
CA ILE A 57 -3.62 1.29 2.24
C ILE A 57 -3.63 -0.24 2.45
N LYS A 58 -4.71 -0.79 3.01
CA LYS A 58 -4.92 -2.25 3.09
C LYS A 58 -5.47 -2.83 1.79
N ALA A 59 -6.14 -2.02 0.97
CA ALA A 59 -6.77 -2.49 -0.24
C ALA A 59 -5.74 -2.94 -1.28
N HIS A 60 -4.68 -2.15 -1.49
CA HIS A 60 -3.58 -2.48 -2.38
C HIS A 60 -2.32 -1.65 -2.08
N ALA A 61 -1.15 -2.16 -2.45
CA ALA A 61 0.13 -1.49 -2.24
C ALA A 61 0.32 -0.18 -3.03
N ASP A 62 -0.38 -0.07 -4.17
CA ASP A 62 -0.35 1.13 -5.01
C ASP A 62 -1.40 2.18 -4.61
N CYS A 63 -2.28 1.84 -3.66
CA CYS A 63 -3.25 2.81 -3.15
C CYS A 63 -2.55 3.86 -2.29
N ALA A 64 -3.01 5.09 -2.45
CA ALA A 64 -2.57 6.24 -1.68
C ALA A 64 -3.78 7.08 -1.27
N TRP A 65 -3.64 7.77 -0.14
CA TRP A 65 -4.72 8.53 0.48
C TRP A 65 -4.35 10.01 0.56
N CYS A 66 -5.25 10.89 0.12
CA CYS A 66 -5.09 12.33 0.29
C CYS A 66 -5.49 12.78 1.70
N ILE A 67 -4.52 13.22 2.51
CA ILE A 67 -4.72 13.74 3.86
C ILE A 67 -5.02 15.25 3.92
N ASP A 68 -5.14 15.92 2.77
CA ASP A 68 -5.46 17.35 2.72
C ASP A 68 -6.90 17.64 3.18
N PRO A 69 -7.12 18.37 4.30
CA PRO A 69 -8.46 18.70 4.76
C PRO A 69 -9.24 19.63 3.82
N HIS A 70 -8.56 20.30 2.89
CA HIS A 70 -9.16 21.19 1.90
C HIS A 70 -9.40 20.53 0.54
N SER A 71 -9.05 19.25 0.39
CA SER A 71 -9.23 18.54 -0.87
C SER A 71 -10.68 18.56 -1.34
N THR A 72 -10.87 18.79 -2.64
CA THR A 72 -12.17 18.71 -3.31
C THR A 72 -12.46 17.33 -3.90
N LEU A 73 -11.56 16.36 -3.68
CA LEU A 73 -11.73 14.99 -4.13
C LEU A 73 -12.98 14.37 -3.51
N ILE A 74 -13.76 13.69 -4.35
CA ILE A 74 -14.86 12.83 -3.89
C ILE A 74 -14.24 11.59 -3.22
N ASP A 75 -13.34 10.92 -3.94
CA ASP A 75 -12.62 9.74 -3.49
C ASP A 75 -11.20 10.12 -3.08
N ARG A 76 -10.89 9.97 -1.78
CA ARG A 76 -9.56 10.27 -1.23
C ARG A 76 -8.58 9.13 -1.40
N CYS A 77 -9.06 7.89 -1.53
CA CYS A 77 -8.23 6.74 -1.86
C CYS A 77 -8.17 6.57 -3.38
N GLN A 78 -6.99 6.63 -3.97
CA GLN A 78 -6.78 6.38 -5.40
C GLN A 78 -5.41 5.74 -5.62
N LEU A 79 -5.14 5.30 -6.85
CA LEU A 79 -3.76 4.95 -7.23
C LEU A 79 -2.85 6.15 -7.03
N ARG A 80 -1.64 5.92 -6.50
CA ARG A 80 -0.64 6.96 -6.27
C ARG A 80 -0.38 7.82 -7.52
N THR A 81 -0.43 7.22 -8.70
CA THR A 81 -0.18 7.85 -10.00
C THR A 81 -1.30 8.80 -10.46
N LYS A 82 -2.49 8.74 -9.87
CA LYS A 82 -3.65 9.57 -10.25
C LYS A 82 -3.67 10.94 -9.57
N PHE A 83 -2.90 11.12 -8.50
CA PHE A 83 -2.83 12.41 -7.81
C PHE A 83 -2.04 13.42 -8.63
N THR A 84 -2.57 14.64 -8.70
CA THR A 84 -1.93 15.81 -9.29
C THR A 84 -1.77 16.89 -8.22
N ASN A 85 -0.89 17.87 -8.44
CA ASN A 85 -0.72 18.98 -7.50
C ASN A 85 -2.02 19.76 -7.23
N GLU A 86 -2.96 19.73 -8.17
CA GLU A 86 -4.27 20.39 -8.06
C GLU A 86 -5.26 19.60 -7.20
N THR A 87 -5.19 18.27 -7.22
CA THR A 87 -6.13 17.41 -6.47
C THR A 87 -5.63 17.11 -5.06
N CYS A 88 -4.33 16.86 -4.91
CA CYS A 88 -3.68 16.67 -3.62
C CYS A 88 -2.17 16.95 -3.73
N THR A 89 -1.66 17.88 -2.93
CA THR A 89 -0.23 18.21 -2.98
C THR A 89 0.62 17.01 -2.53
N PRO A 90 1.79 16.74 -3.15
CA PRO A 90 2.58 15.53 -2.89
C PRO A 90 2.93 15.24 -1.41
N HIS A 91 3.10 16.27 -0.58
CA HIS A 91 3.39 16.10 0.85
C HIS A 91 2.14 15.74 1.70
N LEU A 92 0.95 15.87 1.13
CA LEU A 92 -0.34 15.50 1.72
C LEU A 92 -0.86 14.18 1.12
N ILE A 93 -0.02 13.43 0.39
CA ILE A 93 -0.34 12.10 -0.10
C ILE A 93 0.29 11.08 0.85
N TYR A 94 -0.55 10.36 1.58
CA TYR A 94 -0.12 9.23 2.41
C TYR A 94 -0.04 7.96 1.56
N SER A 95 1.19 7.46 1.38
CA SER A 95 1.48 6.25 0.60
C SER A 95 2.70 5.56 1.24
N PRO A 96 2.47 4.64 2.20
CA PRO A 96 3.56 3.95 2.87
C PRO A 96 4.26 3.01 1.89
N GLN A 97 5.57 2.82 2.04
CA GLN A 97 6.28 1.81 1.27
C GLN A 97 5.87 0.41 1.75
N ILE A 98 5.79 -0.54 0.81
CA ILE A 98 5.50 -1.96 1.08
C ILE A 98 6.36 -2.51 2.22
N ALA A 99 7.66 -2.25 2.12
CA ALA A 99 8.66 -2.67 3.09
C ALA A 99 9.63 -1.51 3.32
N GLN A 100 9.97 -1.27 4.59
CA GLN A 100 11.01 -0.34 4.99
C GLN A 100 11.91 -1.02 6.00
N THR A 101 13.20 -1.08 5.69
CA THR A 101 14.21 -1.64 6.60
C THR A 101 15.12 -0.51 7.04
N LYS A 102 15.22 -0.31 8.36
CA LYS A 102 16.10 0.67 8.97
C LYS A 102 17.02 -0.04 9.97
N VAL A 103 18.32 0.03 9.70
CA VAL A 103 19.35 -0.41 10.64
C VAL A 103 19.47 0.62 11.76
N GLN A 104 19.21 0.20 13.00
CA GLN A 104 19.26 1.09 14.16
C GLN A 104 20.63 1.09 14.82
N GLN A 105 21.27 -0.08 14.90
CA GLN A 105 22.60 -0.24 15.49
C GLN A 105 23.44 -1.21 14.65
N ASN A 106 24.64 -0.77 14.26
CA ASN A 106 25.55 -1.54 13.42
C ASN A 106 27.02 -1.26 13.77
N LEU A 107 27.40 -1.61 15.00
CA LEU A 107 28.79 -1.67 15.41
C LEU A 107 29.53 -2.74 14.58
N PRO A 108 30.73 -2.43 14.07
CA PRO A 108 31.54 -3.41 13.36
C PRO A 108 31.83 -4.66 14.20
N LEU A 109 31.98 -5.80 13.52
CA LEU A 109 32.56 -7.00 14.12
C LEU A 109 33.88 -6.68 14.83
N GLU A 110 34.18 -7.40 15.90
CA GLU A 110 35.38 -7.24 16.73
C GLU A 110 35.48 -5.89 17.48
N THR A 111 34.41 -5.08 17.47
CA THR A 111 34.32 -3.93 18.38
C THR A 111 34.21 -4.42 19.83
N LYS A 112 35.03 -3.89 20.74
CA LYS A 112 34.90 -4.18 22.19
C LYS A 112 33.57 -3.64 22.71
N GLN A 113 32.82 -4.48 23.42
CA GLN A 113 31.58 -4.08 24.06
C GLN A 113 31.85 -3.28 25.36
N HIS A 114 30.80 -2.68 25.91
CA HIS A 114 30.88 -1.81 27.09
C HIS A 114 31.43 -2.53 28.35
N ASP A 115 31.34 -3.86 28.40
CA ASP A 115 31.91 -4.67 29.49
C ASP A 115 33.45 -4.80 29.42
N GLY A 116 34.07 -4.32 28.35
CA GLY A 116 35.52 -4.38 28.09
C GLY A 116 36.07 -5.79 27.86
N LYS A 117 35.21 -6.83 27.90
CA LYS A 117 35.59 -8.25 27.87
C LYS A 117 35.04 -8.98 26.66
N THR A 118 33.88 -8.59 26.18
CA THR A 118 33.23 -9.21 25.02
C THR A 118 33.41 -8.36 23.77
N PHE A 119 33.29 -9.01 22.63
CA PHE A 119 33.45 -8.40 21.31
C PHE A 119 32.16 -8.60 20.52
N VAL A 120 31.80 -7.62 19.71
CA VAL A 120 30.69 -7.73 18.76
C VAL A 120 31.01 -8.82 17.76
N ARG A 121 30.15 -9.84 17.66
CA ARG A 121 30.29 -10.91 16.65
C ARG A 121 29.10 -11.03 15.72
N LEU A 122 28.03 -10.29 15.97
CA LEU A 122 26.85 -10.26 15.13
C LEU A 122 26.55 -8.82 14.77
N GLN A 123 26.39 -8.54 13.48
CA GLN A 123 26.00 -7.24 12.98
C GLN A 123 24.94 -7.39 11.88
N PRO A 124 24.00 -6.43 11.72
CA PRO A 124 23.70 -5.35 12.66
C PRO A 124 23.16 -5.88 14.01
N GLN A 125 23.25 -5.08 15.08
CA GLN A 125 22.77 -5.45 16.42
C GLN A 125 21.30 -5.08 16.64
N ALA A 126 20.77 -4.13 15.86
CA ALA A 126 19.37 -3.74 15.93
C ALA A 126 18.87 -3.33 14.53
N VAL A 127 17.78 -3.94 14.09
CA VAL A 127 17.11 -3.63 12.82
C VAL A 127 15.62 -3.47 13.06
N SER A 128 15.03 -2.39 12.55
CA SER A 128 13.59 -2.24 12.44
C SER A 128 13.12 -2.47 11.02
N VAL A 129 12.09 -3.30 10.86
CA VAL A 129 11.40 -3.58 9.61
C VAL A 129 9.96 -3.12 9.75
N ARG A 130 9.50 -2.25 8.85
CA ARG A 130 8.07 -1.93 8.70
C ARG A 130 7.57 -2.63 7.46
N LEU A 131 6.51 -3.43 7.57
CA LEU A 131 6.04 -4.28 6.47
C LEU A 131 4.52 -4.29 6.38
N MET A 132 3.99 -4.19 5.17
CA MET A 132 2.57 -4.41 4.92
C MET A 132 2.23 -5.91 4.94
N PRO A 133 1.03 -6.30 5.41
CA PRO A 133 0.56 -7.68 5.30
C PRO A 133 0.62 -8.20 3.85
N GLY A 134 0.91 -9.49 3.69
CA GLY A 134 1.04 -10.17 2.39
C GLY A 134 2.37 -9.97 1.69
N HIS A 135 3.32 -9.25 2.30
CA HIS A 135 4.63 -8.96 1.71
C HIS A 135 5.76 -9.50 2.57
N SER A 136 6.95 -9.62 1.96
CA SER A 136 8.19 -9.99 2.65
C SER A 136 9.25 -8.89 2.61
N SER A 137 10.15 -8.91 3.58
CA SER A 137 11.38 -8.11 3.58
C SER A 137 12.54 -8.95 4.09
N THR A 138 13.72 -8.73 3.52
CA THR A 138 14.91 -9.51 3.84
C THR A 138 15.94 -8.65 4.56
N VAL A 139 16.43 -9.14 5.69
CA VAL A 139 17.49 -8.50 6.49
C VAL A 139 18.75 -9.36 6.44
N SER A 140 19.87 -8.74 6.08
CA SER A 140 21.18 -9.39 6.04
C SER A 140 21.94 -9.18 7.35
N PHE A 141 22.55 -10.24 7.84
CA PHE A 141 23.42 -10.26 9.01
C PHE A 141 24.79 -10.84 8.65
N LYS A 142 25.82 -10.41 9.38
CA LYS A 142 27.14 -11.03 9.38
C LYS A 142 27.48 -11.51 10.77
N TYR A 143 27.96 -12.74 10.86
CA TYR A 143 28.36 -13.38 12.11
C TYR A 143 29.82 -13.82 12.03
N LEU A 144 30.64 -13.40 12.99
CA LEU A 144 32.01 -13.87 13.18
C LEU A 144 32.02 -15.06 14.13
N HIS A 145 32.24 -16.25 13.58
CA HIS A 145 32.24 -17.47 14.37
C HIS A 145 33.50 -17.59 15.23
N GLN A 146 33.33 -18.05 16.47
CA GLN A 146 34.45 -18.56 17.26
C GLN A 146 34.09 -19.87 17.93
N THR A 147 35.04 -20.79 17.85
CA THR A 147 34.92 -22.11 18.44
C THR A 147 34.90 -22.03 19.96
N ASP A 148 34.02 -22.79 20.60
CA ASP A 148 34.04 -22.97 22.05
C ASP A 148 35.36 -23.65 22.45
N PRO A 149 36.21 -23.02 23.29
CA PRO A 149 37.48 -23.60 23.74
C PRO A 149 37.33 -24.96 24.43
N LYS A 150 36.13 -25.29 24.94
CA LYS A 150 35.83 -26.55 25.62
C LYS A 150 35.29 -27.63 24.69
N ARG A 151 35.12 -27.34 23.39
CA ARG A 151 34.58 -28.28 22.39
C ARG A 151 35.54 -29.44 22.14
N ARG A 152 34.98 -30.65 21.96
CA ARG A 152 35.74 -31.83 21.53
C ARG A 152 36.09 -31.72 20.03
N PRO A 153 37.35 -31.91 19.60
CA PRO A 153 37.77 -31.71 18.20
C PRO A 153 37.16 -32.65 17.16
N ALA A 154 36.56 -33.78 17.58
CA ALA A 154 36.14 -34.84 16.67
C ALA A 154 34.81 -34.57 15.94
N GLU A 155 34.03 -33.57 16.37
CA GLU A 155 32.70 -33.29 15.79
C GLU A 155 32.75 -32.05 14.89
N PRO A 156 32.26 -32.12 13.64
CA PRO A 156 32.23 -30.98 12.73
C PRO A 156 31.46 -29.81 13.34
N GLU A 157 32.06 -28.62 13.27
CA GLU A 157 31.48 -27.44 13.88
C GLU A 157 30.37 -26.86 13.01
N VAL A 158 29.18 -26.75 13.60
CA VAL A 158 27.96 -26.30 12.92
C VAL A 158 27.44 -25.09 13.68
N MET A 159 27.20 -23.99 12.97
CA MET A 159 26.43 -22.88 13.51
C MET A 159 24.95 -23.12 13.25
N GLU A 160 24.10 -22.73 14.18
CA GLU A 160 22.65 -22.74 14.00
C GLU A 160 22.06 -21.41 14.46
N ILE A 161 21.23 -20.80 13.61
CA ILE A 161 20.54 -19.55 13.95
C ILE A 161 19.39 -19.87 14.91
N GLN A 162 19.34 -19.14 16.02
CA GLN A 162 18.24 -19.21 16.98
C GLN A 162 17.47 -17.90 16.98
N THR A 163 16.13 -17.99 17.01
CA THR A 163 15.27 -16.80 17.15
C THR A 163 14.25 -16.98 18.27
N SER A 164 13.58 -15.90 18.65
CA SER A 164 12.32 -15.98 19.40
C SER A 164 11.35 -16.94 18.69
N ASP A 165 10.50 -17.63 19.45
CA ASP A 165 9.41 -18.43 18.89
C ASP A 165 8.40 -17.50 18.22
N VAL A 166 8.04 -17.83 16.97
CA VAL A 166 7.14 -17.02 16.13
C VAL A 166 5.84 -17.74 15.79
N ARG A 167 5.59 -18.95 16.34
CA ARG A 167 4.41 -19.75 16.01
C ARG A 167 3.08 -19.06 16.28
N GLU A 168 3.03 -18.25 17.34
CA GLU A 168 1.83 -17.48 17.75
C GLU A 168 1.82 -16.04 17.19
N LEU A 169 2.77 -15.70 16.31
CA LEU A 169 2.89 -14.37 15.73
C LEU A 169 2.32 -14.37 14.30
N PRO A 170 1.78 -13.23 13.81
CA PRO A 170 1.23 -13.13 12.46
C PRO A 170 2.33 -12.97 11.39
N LEU A 171 3.46 -13.65 11.56
CA LEU A 171 4.59 -13.61 10.64
C LEU A 171 5.23 -14.98 10.44
N ALA A 172 5.95 -15.15 9.34
CA ALA A 172 6.78 -16.30 9.04
C ALA A 172 8.22 -15.84 8.78
N LEU A 173 9.18 -16.69 9.14
CA LEU A 173 10.60 -16.45 8.92
C LEU A 173 11.17 -17.54 8.01
N LYS A 174 11.90 -17.12 6.97
CA LYS A 174 12.79 -17.99 6.20
C LYS A 174 14.23 -17.58 6.40
N PHE A 175 15.13 -18.55 6.36
CA PHE A 175 16.52 -18.37 6.69
C PHE A 175 17.35 -18.82 5.50
N PHE A 176 18.26 -17.95 5.07
CA PHE A 176 19.16 -18.22 3.96
C PHE A 176 20.58 -17.97 4.41
N LEU A 177 21.43 -18.98 4.38
CA LEU A 177 22.84 -18.86 4.77
C LEU A 177 23.71 -19.10 3.55
N ASP A 178 24.78 -18.33 3.44
CA ASP A 178 25.87 -18.64 2.51
C ASP A 178 26.76 -19.72 3.16
N CYS A 179 26.56 -20.99 2.76
CA CYS A 179 27.45 -22.08 3.13
C CYS A 179 28.43 -22.32 1.97
N ASP A 180 29.73 -22.03 2.17
CA ASP A 180 30.81 -22.28 1.20
C ASP A 180 30.60 -21.61 -0.18
N GLY A 181 30.02 -20.41 -0.22
CA GLY A 181 29.77 -19.64 -1.45
C GLY A 181 28.42 -19.94 -2.10
N GLU A 182 27.61 -20.81 -1.50
CA GLU A 182 26.28 -21.19 -1.99
C GLU A 182 25.21 -20.76 -0.99
N LEU A 183 24.27 -19.92 -1.45
CA LEU A 183 23.14 -19.48 -0.64
C LEU A 183 22.09 -20.61 -0.55
N LYS A 184 21.87 -21.14 0.65
CA LYS A 184 20.93 -22.24 0.93
C LYS A 184 19.83 -21.81 1.88
N GLU A 185 18.60 -22.24 1.63
CA GLU A 185 17.49 -22.11 2.59
C GLU A 185 17.69 -23.12 3.73
N THR A 186 18.37 -22.69 4.79
CA THR A 186 18.74 -23.51 5.94
C THR A 186 18.82 -22.62 7.18
N LYS A 187 18.87 -23.22 8.38
CA LYS A 187 19.21 -22.49 9.62
C LYS A 187 20.64 -22.74 10.08
N SER A 188 21.32 -23.69 9.44
CA SER A 188 22.61 -24.19 9.88
C SER A 188 23.58 -24.42 8.74
N CYS A 189 24.85 -24.11 8.97
CA CYS A 189 25.97 -24.41 8.08
C CYS A 189 27.15 -24.97 8.89
N ALA A 190 27.99 -25.77 8.24
CA ALA A 190 29.33 -26.07 8.76
C ALA A 190 30.18 -24.79 8.76
N VAL A 191 30.97 -24.59 9.81
CA VAL A 191 31.78 -23.38 10.01
C VAL A 191 33.17 -23.69 10.55
N LYS A 192 34.09 -22.77 10.33
CA LYS A 192 35.46 -22.80 10.86
C LYS A 192 35.66 -21.67 11.86
N ASN A 193 36.61 -21.83 12.77
CA ASN A 193 37.01 -20.77 13.69
C ASN A 193 37.41 -19.49 12.92
N ASN A 194 36.97 -18.32 13.39
CA ASN A 194 37.20 -17.01 12.77
C ASN A 194 36.63 -16.85 11.35
N GLN A 195 35.72 -17.74 10.92
CA GLN A 195 34.98 -17.55 9.68
C GLN A 195 33.90 -16.48 9.88
N ILE A 196 33.73 -15.61 8.89
CA ILE A 196 32.57 -14.72 8.80
C ILE A 196 31.52 -15.39 7.93
N ILE A 197 30.31 -15.52 8.46
CA ILE A 197 29.17 -16.08 7.77
C ILE A 197 28.16 -14.97 7.53
N GLU A 198 27.71 -14.85 6.29
CA GLU A 198 26.60 -13.98 5.93
C GLU A 198 25.32 -14.80 5.87
N PHE A 199 24.28 -14.32 6.55
CA PHE A 199 22.97 -14.95 6.52
C PHE A 199 21.88 -13.89 6.37
N LYS A 200 20.78 -14.30 5.77
CA LYS A 200 19.61 -13.46 5.51
C LYS A 200 18.40 -14.08 6.18
N ILE A 201 17.63 -13.24 6.84
CA ILE A 201 16.32 -13.61 7.36
C ILE A 201 15.30 -12.89 6.49
N GLU A 202 14.47 -13.66 5.79
CA GLU A 202 13.28 -13.13 5.13
C GLU A 202 12.10 -13.19 6.10
N ILE A 203 11.50 -12.04 6.36
CA ILE A 203 10.34 -11.87 7.22
C ILE A 203 9.13 -11.69 6.32
N PHE A 204 8.13 -12.55 6.45
CA PHE A 204 6.83 -12.42 5.78
C PHE A 204 5.75 -12.10 6.82
N VAL A 205 4.94 -11.08 6.60
CA VAL A 205 3.83 -10.73 7.50
C VAL A 205 2.52 -11.21 6.89
N ASN A 206 1.80 -12.08 7.61
CA ASN A 206 0.52 -12.63 7.17
C ASN A 206 -0.62 -11.62 7.38
N SER A 207 -0.62 -10.97 8.55
CA SER A 207 -1.72 -10.10 8.98
C SER A 207 -1.24 -9.07 9.99
N CYS A 208 -2.13 -8.15 10.35
CA CYS A 208 -1.84 -7.10 11.32
C CYS A 208 -1.63 -7.65 12.73
N SER A 209 -0.57 -7.20 13.39
CA SER A 209 -0.36 -7.47 14.81
C SER A 209 -1.42 -6.74 15.64
N LYS A 210 -2.05 -7.47 16.57
CA LYS A 210 -3.05 -6.90 17.51
C LYS A 210 -2.41 -6.28 18.75
N THR A 211 -1.17 -6.66 19.06
CA THR A 211 -0.46 -6.30 20.30
C THR A 211 0.60 -5.22 20.08
N GLY A 212 0.72 -4.69 18.85
CA GLY A 212 1.71 -3.67 18.47
C GLY A 212 2.94 -4.27 17.79
N ASP A 213 4.08 -3.62 17.98
CA ASP A 213 5.34 -4.03 17.35
C ASP A 213 5.83 -5.38 17.87
N ILE A 214 6.28 -6.23 16.96
CA ILE A 214 6.79 -7.56 17.27
C ILE A 214 8.30 -7.47 17.47
N THR A 215 8.79 -7.95 18.62
CA THR A 215 10.22 -7.95 18.93
C THR A 215 10.79 -9.37 18.88
N LEU A 216 11.75 -9.60 17.98
CA LEU A 216 12.43 -10.88 17.81
C LEU A 216 13.88 -10.73 18.24
N SER A 217 14.37 -11.70 19.01
CA SER A 217 15.80 -11.87 19.24
C SER A 217 16.37 -12.79 18.16
N VAL A 218 17.51 -12.44 17.59
CA VAL A 218 18.25 -13.25 16.62
C VAL A 218 19.63 -13.53 17.20
N GLY A 219 19.98 -14.80 17.36
CA GLY A 219 21.26 -15.22 17.90
C GLY A 219 21.80 -16.46 17.19
N VAL A 220 22.94 -16.93 17.67
CA VAL A 220 23.54 -18.21 17.23
C VAL A 220 23.58 -19.13 18.44
N LEU A 221 23.14 -20.37 18.26
CA LEU A 221 23.07 -21.37 19.32
C LEU A 221 24.45 -21.55 19.98
N GLY A 222 24.49 -21.56 21.32
CA GLY A 222 25.73 -21.70 22.09
C GLY A 222 26.61 -20.45 22.15
N GLN A 223 26.20 -19.35 21.53
CA GLN A 223 26.96 -18.09 21.50
C GLN A 223 26.24 -17.02 22.29
N ARG A 224 26.99 -16.07 22.85
CA ARG A 224 26.45 -14.96 23.66
C ARG A 224 25.98 -13.76 22.85
N THR A 225 25.93 -13.89 21.52
CA THR A 225 25.64 -12.78 20.61
C THR A 225 24.16 -12.77 20.22
N ILE A 226 23.51 -11.62 20.43
CA ILE A 226 22.09 -11.41 20.13
C ILE A 226 21.94 -10.09 19.38
N ALA A 227 21.11 -10.09 18.34
CA ALA A 227 20.62 -8.91 17.64
C ALA A 227 19.10 -8.78 17.84
N GLY A 228 18.63 -7.54 17.95
CA GLY A 228 17.20 -7.21 17.98
C GLY A 228 16.65 -7.01 16.57
N LEU A 229 15.56 -7.70 16.26
CA LEU A 229 14.80 -7.52 15.03
C LEU A 229 13.37 -7.07 15.40
N TYR A 230 13.07 -5.80 15.16
CA TYR A 230 11.79 -5.17 15.49
C TYR A 230 10.93 -5.11 14.22
N VAL A 231 9.75 -5.72 14.25
CA VAL A 231 8.85 -5.82 13.10
C VAL A 231 7.57 -5.05 13.40
N THR A 232 7.33 -3.97 12.66
CA THR A 232 6.10 -3.16 12.72
C THR A 232 5.21 -3.49 11.53
N THR A 233 4.00 -3.99 11.79
CA THR A 233 3.01 -4.22 10.73
C THR A 233 2.33 -2.92 10.32
N ILE A 234 2.38 -2.56 9.05
CA ILE A 234 1.75 -1.33 8.52
C ILE A 234 0.27 -1.63 8.24
N CYS A 235 -0.60 -1.17 9.15
CA CYS A 235 -2.01 -1.56 9.21
C CYS A 235 -2.99 -0.39 9.29
N GLY A 236 -2.49 0.83 9.12
CA GLY A 236 -3.23 2.06 9.33
C GLY A 236 -2.35 3.26 8.96
N CYS A 237 -2.95 4.44 8.97
CA CYS A 237 -2.21 5.67 8.79
C CYS A 237 -1.75 6.24 10.13
N GLU A 238 -0.56 6.84 10.19
CA GLU A 238 -0.11 7.50 11.43
C GLU A 238 -1.04 8.66 11.84
N CYS A 239 -1.72 9.30 10.88
CA CYS A 239 -2.72 10.34 11.13
C CYS A 239 -4.02 9.82 11.77
N GLU A 240 -4.29 8.51 11.73
CA GLU A 240 -5.46 7.93 12.43
C GLU A 240 -5.19 7.76 13.92
N LYS A 241 -3.91 7.61 14.31
CA LYS A 241 -3.50 7.51 15.71
C LYS A 241 -3.48 8.86 16.43
N HIS A 242 -3.38 9.95 15.68
CA HIS A 242 -3.26 11.31 16.21
C HIS A 242 -4.28 12.26 15.57
N PRO A 243 -5.59 12.03 15.80
CA PRO A 243 -6.63 12.89 15.25
C PRO A 243 -6.64 14.27 15.92
N GLU A 244 -7.04 15.31 15.17
CA GLU A 244 -7.32 16.62 15.75
C GLU A 244 -8.72 16.62 16.35
N ILE A 245 -8.79 16.54 17.68
CA ILE A 245 -10.05 16.49 18.43
C ILE A 245 -10.74 17.87 18.40
N ASN A 246 -12.06 17.89 18.17
CA ASN A 246 -12.87 19.11 18.13
C ASN A 246 -12.32 20.14 17.14
N SER A 247 -11.93 19.66 15.96
CA SER A 247 -11.27 20.49 14.96
C SER A 247 -12.18 21.63 14.50
N ARG A 248 -11.59 22.82 14.33
CA ARG A 248 -12.28 23.97 13.75
C ARG A 248 -12.69 23.73 12.31
N LEU A 249 -11.94 22.90 11.58
CA LEU A 249 -12.26 22.49 10.21
C LEU A 249 -13.53 21.62 10.15
N CYS A 250 -13.86 20.97 11.25
CA CYS A 250 -15.08 20.18 11.46
C CYS A 250 -16.12 20.94 12.31
N HIS A 251 -16.11 22.28 12.27
CA HIS A 251 -17.01 23.16 13.03
C HIS A 251 -17.05 22.89 14.55
N GLN A 252 -15.98 22.33 15.13
CA GLN A 252 -15.92 21.89 16.54
C GLN A 252 -17.02 20.89 16.92
N ASN A 253 -17.53 20.16 15.92
CA ASN A 253 -18.63 19.21 16.00
C ASN A 253 -18.18 17.79 15.58
N GLY A 254 -16.88 17.53 15.72
CA GLY A 254 -16.22 16.30 15.31
C GLY A 254 -14.70 16.41 15.31
N HIS A 255 -14.05 15.36 14.85
CA HIS A 255 -12.61 15.20 14.84
C HIS A 255 -12.08 15.17 13.40
N LEU A 256 -10.95 15.84 13.14
CA LEU A 256 -10.28 15.73 11.84
C LEU A 256 -9.31 14.53 11.88
N VAL A 257 -9.58 13.53 11.05
CA VAL A 257 -8.84 12.27 10.96
C VAL A 257 -8.37 12.09 9.52
N CYS A 258 -7.06 12.14 9.28
CA CYS A 258 -6.45 11.99 7.96
C CYS A 258 -7.11 12.83 6.85
N GLY A 259 -7.45 14.09 7.15
CA GLY A 259 -8.07 15.03 6.21
C GLY A 259 -9.59 14.92 6.07
N GLN A 260 -10.25 13.97 6.74
CA GLN A 260 -11.72 13.85 6.78
C GLN A 260 -12.26 14.20 8.17
N CYS A 261 -13.46 14.76 8.21
CA CYS A 261 -14.16 14.96 9.47
C CYS A 261 -14.95 13.72 9.87
N VAL A 262 -14.72 13.24 11.09
CA VAL A 262 -15.54 12.24 11.77
C VAL A 262 -16.45 12.98 12.75
N CYS A 263 -17.72 13.07 12.41
CA CYS A 263 -18.68 13.89 13.14
C CYS A 263 -19.19 13.25 14.43
N ASP A 264 -19.53 14.10 15.40
CA ASP A 264 -20.24 13.68 16.60
C ASP A 264 -21.62 13.10 16.27
N GLN A 265 -22.18 12.28 17.15
CA GLN A 265 -23.39 11.48 16.93
C GLN A 265 -24.61 12.27 16.41
N ASN A 266 -24.72 13.58 16.71
CA ASN A 266 -25.85 14.45 16.33
C ASN A 266 -25.54 15.40 15.16
N ARG A 267 -24.44 15.15 14.45
CA ARG A 267 -23.92 16.03 13.39
C ARG A 267 -23.69 15.23 12.12
N GLY A 268 -23.79 15.91 10.98
CA GLY A 268 -23.54 15.37 9.66
C GLY A 268 -23.01 16.44 8.72
N GLY A 269 -22.85 16.08 7.44
CA GLY A 269 -22.13 16.91 6.48
C GLY A 269 -20.64 16.59 6.45
N ASN A 270 -19.95 17.03 5.40
CA ASN A 270 -18.54 16.71 5.20
C ASN A 270 -17.61 17.46 6.19
N LYS A 271 -18.11 18.50 6.85
CA LYS A 271 -17.41 19.27 7.88
C LYS A 271 -18.20 19.31 9.19
N CYS A 272 -19.14 18.40 9.40
CA CYS A 272 -19.98 18.35 10.61
C CYS A 272 -20.80 19.62 10.85
N GLU A 273 -21.15 20.31 9.77
CA GLU A 273 -21.89 21.57 9.77
C GLU A 273 -23.40 21.39 9.95
N CYS A 274 -23.95 20.18 9.73
CA CYS A 274 -25.38 19.93 9.69
C CYS A 274 -25.89 19.32 11.02
N PRO A 275 -26.78 19.99 11.78
CA PRO A 275 -27.48 19.38 12.91
C PRO A 275 -28.54 18.38 12.42
N LEU A 276 -28.40 17.09 12.74
CA LEU A 276 -29.27 16.03 12.20
C LEU A 276 -30.76 16.25 12.52
N ALA A 277 -31.05 16.74 13.74
CA ALA A 277 -32.41 17.02 14.19
C ALA A 277 -33.14 18.06 13.32
N LEU A 278 -32.44 19.08 12.81
CA LEU A 278 -33.06 20.10 11.94
C LEU A 278 -33.46 19.54 10.57
N HIS A 279 -32.81 18.47 10.14
CA HIS A 279 -33.11 17.80 8.88
C HIS A 279 -34.02 16.57 9.08
N GLY A 280 -34.55 16.33 10.29
CA GLY A 280 -35.47 15.24 10.57
C GLY A 280 -34.85 13.85 10.35
N VAL A 281 -33.55 13.70 10.62
CA VAL A 281 -32.82 12.42 10.53
C VAL A 281 -32.07 12.16 11.84
N THR A 282 -31.73 10.90 12.09
CA THR A 282 -31.05 10.45 13.31
C THR A 282 -29.61 9.98 13.09
N SER A 283 -29.16 9.88 11.84
CA SER A 283 -27.79 9.51 11.48
C SER A 283 -27.26 10.34 10.31
N ALA A 284 -25.93 10.49 10.25
CA ALA A 284 -25.26 11.15 9.13
C ALA A 284 -25.48 10.41 7.80
N LEU A 285 -25.56 9.08 7.83
CA LEU A 285 -25.88 8.26 6.66
C LEU A 285 -27.28 8.58 6.13
N ALA A 286 -28.29 8.65 7.01
CA ALA A 286 -29.65 9.01 6.59
C ALA A 286 -29.73 10.45 6.03
N LEU A 287 -28.85 11.35 6.47
CA LEU A 287 -28.73 12.68 5.88
C LEU A 287 -28.15 12.61 4.45
N GLU A 288 -27.12 11.81 4.23
CA GLU A 288 -26.52 11.60 2.90
C GLU A 288 -27.48 10.88 1.95
N ASP A 289 -28.25 9.91 2.44
CA ASP A 289 -29.24 9.16 1.65
C ASP A 289 -30.33 10.06 1.06
N LYS A 290 -30.61 11.23 1.66
CA LYS A 290 -31.51 12.23 1.07
C LYS A 290 -31.02 12.79 -0.27
N CYS A 291 -29.74 12.65 -0.56
CA CYS A 291 -29.08 13.05 -1.79
C CYS A 291 -28.91 11.89 -2.79
N ARG A 292 -29.45 10.70 -2.49
CA ARG A 292 -29.48 9.57 -3.41
C ARG A 292 -30.87 9.42 -4.01
N PHE A 293 -30.91 9.13 -5.32
CA PHE A 293 -32.18 8.78 -5.97
C PHE A 293 -32.75 7.46 -5.41
N ASN A 294 -31.87 6.47 -5.19
CA ASN A 294 -32.15 5.20 -4.52
C ASN A 294 -30.84 4.60 -3.96
N SER A 295 -30.92 3.45 -3.29
CA SER A 295 -29.76 2.80 -2.65
C SER A 295 -28.66 2.32 -3.61
N THR A 296 -28.93 2.20 -4.92
CA THR A 296 -27.95 1.76 -5.91
C THR A 296 -27.32 2.92 -6.68
N GLN A 297 -27.87 4.12 -6.58
CA GLN A 297 -27.38 5.29 -7.28
C GLN A 297 -26.37 6.10 -6.43
N PRO A 298 -25.39 6.74 -7.08
CA PRO A 298 -24.43 7.60 -6.39
C PRO A 298 -25.10 8.84 -5.79
N VAL A 299 -24.43 9.43 -4.80
CA VAL A 299 -24.83 10.72 -4.22
C VAL A 299 -24.76 11.79 -5.31
N CYS A 300 -25.87 12.50 -5.52
CA CYS A 300 -25.98 13.58 -6.49
C CYS A 300 -25.46 13.22 -7.91
N GLY A 301 -25.68 11.97 -8.34
CA GLY A 301 -25.29 11.52 -9.68
C GLY A 301 -23.78 11.54 -9.96
N ASN A 302 -22.93 11.63 -8.92
CA ASN A 302 -21.48 11.92 -9.02
C ASN A 302 -21.12 13.25 -9.70
N VAL A 303 -22.11 14.12 -9.97
CA VAL A 303 -21.93 15.42 -10.63
C VAL A 303 -22.35 16.57 -9.71
N GLY A 304 -22.48 16.32 -8.42
CA GLY A 304 -22.79 17.32 -7.40
C GLY A 304 -22.27 16.93 -6.03
N LYS A 305 -22.48 17.82 -5.05
CA LYS A 305 -22.11 17.62 -3.64
C LYS A 305 -23.36 17.62 -2.78
N CYS A 306 -23.47 16.67 -1.86
CA CYS A 306 -24.56 16.68 -0.88
C CYS A 306 -24.24 17.66 0.25
N LYS A 307 -25.08 18.68 0.40
CA LYS A 307 -25.03 19.66 1.49
C LYS A 307 -26.29 19.53 2.34
N CYS A 308 -26.12 19.03 3.56
CA CYS A 308 -27.19 18.81 4.53
C CYS A 308 -28.48 18.18 3.96
N GLY A 309 -28.34 17.17 3.10
CA GLY A 309 -29.46 16.43 2.49
C GLY A 309 -30.04 17.06 1.22
N GLN A 310 -29.36 18.03 0.61
CA GLN A 310 -29.70 18.60 -0.69
C GLN A 310 -28.48 18.56 -1.63
N CYS A 311 -28.71 18.28 -2.91
CA CYS A 311 -27.64 18.26 -3.90
C CYS A 311 -27.33 19.66 -4.45
N GLU A 312 -26.06 20.04 -4.37
CA GLU A 312 -25.49 21.18 -5.10
C GLU A 312 -24.78 20.66 -6.36
N CYS A 313 -25.36 20.89 -7.53
CA CYS A 313 -24.80 20.40 -8.79
C CYS A 313 -23.56 21.20 -9.21
N SER A 314 -22.56 20.52 -9.77
CA SER A 314 -21.26 21.11 -10.09
C SER A 314 -21.31 22.09 -11.27
N LYS A 315 -22.29 21.90 -12.18
CA LYS A 315 -22.50 22.76 -13.35
C LYS A 315 -23.89 23.40 -13.29
N PRO A 316 -24.04 24.65 -13.75
CA PRO A 316 -25.34 25.32 -13.79
C PRO A 316 -26.33 24.66 -14.77
N THR A 317 -25.82 23.93 -15.77
CA THR A 317 -26.62 23.21 -16.77
C THR A 317 -27.04 21.82 -16.29
N THR A 318 -26.47 21.33 -15.18
CA THR A 318 -26.91 20.09 -14.55
C THR A 318 -28.00 20.40 -13.53
N THR A 319 -29.17 19.78 -13.69
CA THR A 319 -30.39 20.07 -12.93
C THR A 319 -31.02 18.81 -12.33
N GLY A 320 -32.11 18.99 -11.59
CA GLY A 320 -32.83 17.91 -10.90
C GLY A 320 -32.41 17.72 -9.44
N LYS A 321 -33.29 17.12 -8.64
CA LYS A 321 -33.10 16.92 -7.18
C LYS A 321 -31.79 16.21 -6.83
N TYR A 322 -31.30 15.34 -7.70
CA TYR A 322 -30.10 14.53 -7.51
C TYR A 322 -29.04 14.80 -8.58
N CYS A 323 -29.10 15.97 -9.23
CA CYS A 323 -28.21 16.35 -10.35
C CYS A 323 -28.21 15.33 -11.50
N GLN A 324 -29.33 14.65 -11.72
CA GLN A 324 -29.42 13.56 -12.69
C GLN A 324 -29.63 14.03 -14.14
N CYS A 325 -29.94 15.31 -14.35
CA CYS A 325 -30.25 15.84 -15.68
C CYS A 325 -29.13 16.74 -16.18
N ASP A 326 -28.57 16.42 -17.34
CA ASP A 326 -27.61 17.28 -18.04
C ASP A 326 -28.30 18.00 -19.21
N ASN A 327 -28.42 19.33 -19.10
CA ASN A 327 -29.06 20.16 -20.12
C ASN A 327 -28.10 20.60 -21.23
N ASP A 328 -26.87 20.10 -21.28
CA ASP A 328 -25.95 20.31 -22.41
C ASP A 328 -25.85 19.10 -23.35
N SER A 329 -26.34 17.93 -22.92
CA SER A 329 -26.21 16.66 -23.63
C SER A 329 -27.30 16.39 -24.70
N CYS A 330 -27.96 17.44 -25.20
CA CYS A 330 -28.98 17.33 -26.24
C CYS A 330 -28.38 17.20 -27.66
N PRO A 331 -29.18 16.73 -28.65
CA PRO A 331 -28.78 16.70 -30.05
C PRO A 331 -28.30 18.07 -30.57
N VAL A 332 -27.17 18.07 -31.28
CA VAL A 332 -26.56 19.25 -31.87
C VAL A 332 -26.77 19.20 -33.39
N SER A 333 -27.23 20.31 -33.95
CA SER A 333 -27.39 20.48 -35.40
C SER A 333 -26.03 20.54 -36.13
N PRO A 334 -25.99 20.37 -37.46
CA PRO A 334 -24.75 20.49 -38.24
C PRO A 334 -24.04 21.84 -38.09
N ASN A 335 -24.77 22.89 -37.69
CA ASN A 335 -24.24 24.23 -37.44
C ASN A 335 -23.74 24.43 -35.99
N GLY A 336 -23.60 23.36 -35.21
CA GLY A 336 -23.08 23.41 -33.84
C GLY A 336 -24.05 23.91 -32.77
N LYS A 337 -25.33 24.15 -33.12
CA LYS A 337 -26.35 24.60 -32.16
C LYS A 337 -27.10 23.43 -31.52
N ILE A 338 -27.13 23.39 -30.19
CA ILE A 338 -27.98 22.50 -29.39
C ILE A 338 -29.45 22.74 -29.75
N CYS A 339 -30.23 21.67 -29.92
CA CYS A 339 -31.64 21.73 -30.28
C CYS A 339 -31.93 22.56 -31.54
N SER A 340 -30.99 22.52 -32.49
CA SER A 340 -31.02 23.32 -33.72
C SER A 340 -31.15 24.84 -33.49
N GLY A 341 -30.91 25.32 -32.27
CA GLY A 341 -31.10 26.72 -31.87
C GLY A 341 -32.56 27.15 -31.70
N ASN A 342 -33.52 26.22 -31.74
CA ASN A 342 -34.96 26.51 -31.74
C ASN A 342 -35.68 26.00 -30.48
N GLY A 343 -34.96 25.42 -29.53
CA GLY A 343 -35.54 24.83 -28.33
C GLY A 343 -34.60 24.86 -27.15
N VAL A 344 -35.14 24.58 -25.98
CA VAL A 344 -34.37 24.47 -24.74
C VAL A 344 -34.10 22.99 -24.48
N CYS A 345 -32.85 22.65 -24.15
CA CYS A 345 -32.52 21.31 -23.72
C CYS A 345 -33.00 21.10 -22.28
N ASP A 346 -33.82 20.09 -22.08
CA ASP A 346 -34.32 19.65 -20.77
C ASP A 346 -34.00 18.17 -20.61
N CYS A 347 -32.98 17.85 -19.82
CA CYS A 347 -32.55 16.49 -19.47
C CYS A 347 -32.29 15.61 -20.71
N GLY A 348 -31.59 16.15 -21.73
CA GLY A 348 -31.28 15.45 -22.98
C GLY A 348 -32.39 15.48 -24.04
N ILE A 349 -33.52 16.14 -23.77
CA ILE A 349 -34.64 16.27 -24.70
C ILE A 349 -34.81 17.74 -25.10
N CYS A 350 -34.90 18.00 -26.41
CA CYS A 350 -35.19 19.34 -26.92
C CYS A 350 -36.69 19.64 -26.83
N LYS A 351 -37.04 20.74 -26.16
CA LYS A 351 -38.41 21.26 -26.03
C LYS A 351 -38.63 22.56 -26.77
#